data_AF-A0A944XLC2-F1
#
_entry.id   AF-A0A944XLC2-F1
#
_cell.length_a   1.000
_cell.length_b   1.000
_cell.length_c   1.000
_cell.angle_alpha   90.00
_cell.angle_beta   90.00
_cell.angle_gamma   90.00
#
_symmetry.space_group_name_H-M   'P 1'
#
loop_
_entity.id
_entity.type
_entity.pdbx_description
1 polymer ?
#
loop_
_entity_poly.entity_id
_entity_poly.type
_entity_poly.pdbx_seq_one_letter_code
_entity_poly.pdbx_strand_id
1 'polypeptide(L)'
;MKNSLKFKDLGVDFFAHIQTQKLENSSLIHVNESLRQDLNFNIPDKELLEICSGEKQLGQENPISTVYAGHQFGYFVPQLGDGRSCLIGELEGNELSLKGAGTSPFSRGADGRAVLRSSIREYLCSIAMQGLNIPTTKALAIVNSTSEVYREHVENAAVVTRVAESHIRFGHFEYFSSLGQNENVKKLADFVIQHYMPEVKQGDYLGLLREVIQSTAIMIARWQAQGFSHGVMNTDNMSILGLTIDYGPFSFMETYDPNFICNHSDTQGRYSFERQPSVALWNLHRLADALKTLLEEEELKEALSMYEKILVKEYSTLMRNKFGFSVQDESDNSLINNFLELLYT
;
A
#
# COMPACT_ATOMS: atom_id res chain seq x y z
N MET A 1 17.89 0.52 21.11
CA MET A 1 16.98 1.34 20.29
C MET A 1 15.61 1.36 20.98
N LYS A 2 14.94 2.51 21.07
CA LYS A 2 13.52 2.56 21.48
C LYS A 2 12.70 2.16 20.25
N ASN A 3 12.48 0.86 20.08
CA ASN A 3 11.71 0.29 18.96
C ASN A 3 10.20 0.41 19.18
N SER A 4 9.70 1.46 19.85
CA SER A 4 8.27 1.57 20.14
C SER A 4 7.48 1.90 18.88
N LEU A 5 6.48 1.08 18.58
CA LEU A 5 5.51 1.34 17.50
C LEU A 5 4.69 2.58 17.83
N LYS A 6 4.94 3.70 17.13
CA LYS A 6 4.21 4.96 17.29
C LYS A 6 2.72 4.76 17.03
N PHE A 7 2.37 3.84 16.12
CA PHE A 7 0.97 3.49 15.85
C PHE A 7 0.19 3.13 17.12
N LYS A 8 0.85 2.58 18.16
CA LYS A 8 0.20 2.26 19.44
C LYS A 8 -0.28 3.49 20.20
N ASP A 9 0.28 4.67 19.93
CA ASP A 9 -0.12 5.94 20.55
C ASP A 9 -1.53 6.38 20.10
N LEU A 10 -2.03 5.83 18.98
CA LEU A 10 -3.42 5.95 18.55
C LEU A 10 -4.41 5.30 19.54
N GLY A 11 -3.94 4.39 20.39
CA GLY A 11 -4.75 3.73 21.42
C GLY A 11 -5.43 2.45 20.93
N VAL A 12 -6.04 1.75 21.89
CA VAL A 12 -6.48 0.36 21.73
C VAL A 12 -7.62 0.15 20.74
N ASP A 13 -8.32 1.21 20.33
CA ASP A 13 -9.41 1.12 19.34
C ASP A 13 -8.90 0.83 17.92
N PHE A 14 -7.60 1.08 17.66
CA PHE A 14 -7.00 1.01 16.32
C PHE A 14 -6.37 -0.34 15.99
N PHE A 15 -6.16 -1.19 16.99
CA PHE A 15 -5.43 -2.44 16.79
C PHE A 15 -5.79 -3.51 17.83
N ALA A 16 -5.49 -4.76 17.50
CA ALA A 16 -5.46 -5.86 18.44
C ALA A 16 -4.02 -6.34 18.66
N HIS A 17 -3.65 -6.65 19.90
CA HIS A 17 -2.43 -7.41 20.17
C HIS A 17 -2.60 -8.84 19.67
N ILE A 18 -1.57 -9.36 19.00
CA ILE A 18 -1.57 -10.72 18.47
C ILE A 18 -0.29 -11.46 18.85
N GLN A 19 -0.37 -12.78 18.76
CA GLN A 19 0.81 -13.65 18.76
C GLN A 19 0.99 -14.21 17.36
N THR A 20 2.22 -14.10 16.86
CA THR A 20 2.62 -14.74 15.61
C THR A 20 2.62 -16.25 15.77
N GLN A 21 2.34 -16.96 14.68
CA GLN A 21 2.24 -18.40 14.64
C GLN A 21 3.46 -18.97 13.93
N LYS A 22 4.19 -19.83 14.66
CA LYS A 22 5.40 -20.48 14.18
C LYS A 22 5.19 -21.22 12.85
N LEU A 23 6.26 -21.27 12.06
CA LEU A 23 6.40 -22.07 10.86
C LEU A 23 7.31 -23.28 11.10
N GLU A 24 7.12 -24.34 10.32
CA GLU A 24 7.96 -25.53 10.37
C GLU A 24 9.18 -25.38 9.46
N ASN A 25 10.38 -25.67 9.99
CA ASN A 25 11.64 -25.66 9.23
C ASN A 25 11.84 -24.35 8.43
N SER A 26 11.69 -23.21 9.11
CA SER A 26 11.81 -21.89 8.50
C SER A 26 13.24 -21.61 8.00
N SER A 27 13.36 -20.91 6.86
CA SER A 27 14.65 -20.52 6.28
C SER A 27 14.54 -19.20 5.51
N LEU A 28 15.60 -18.39 5.54
CA LEU A 28 15.70 -17.18 4.71
C LEU A 28 15.95 -17.59 3.25
N ILE A 29 15.10 -17.13 2.33
CA ILE A 29 15.37 -17.24 0.89
C ILE A 29 16.28 -16.10 0.45
N HIS A 30 15.95 -14.87 0.84
CA HIS A 30 16.69 -13.69 0.44
C HIS A 30 16.46 -12.54 1.43
N VAL A 31 17.47 -11.69 1.57
CA VAL A 31 17.47 -10.46 2.38
C VAL A 31 17.87 -9.29 1.48
N ASN A 32 17.11 -8.19 1.53
CA ASN A 32 17.45 -6.96 0.85
C ASN A 32 18.56 -6.25 1.64
N GLU A 33 19.81 -6.55 1.32
CA GLU A 33 20.97 -6.03 2.07
C GLU A 33 21.07 -4.49 2.01
N SER A 34 20.69 -3.87 0.89
CA SER A 34 20.64 -2.39 0.81
C SER A 34 19.63 -1.83 1.80
N LEU A 35 18.42 -2.38 1.85
CA LEU A 35 17.39 -1.93 2.80
C LEU A 35 17.77 -2.26 4.24
N ARG A 36 18.40 -3.42 4.49
CA ARG A 36 18.90 -3.79 5.82
C ARG A 36 19.91 -2.77 6.34
N GLN A 37 20.80 -2.29 5.46
CA GLN A 37 21.75 -1.22 5.78
C GLN A 37 21.04 0.11 6.04
N ASP A 38 20.09 0.50 5.18
CA ASP A 38 19.29 1.74 5.35
C ASP A 38 18.54 1.76 6.70
N LEU A 39 18.09 0.59 7.18
CA LEU A 39 17.39 0.42 8.46
C LEU A 39 18.34 0.25 9.66
N ASN A 40 19.66 0.33 9.45
CA ASN A 40 20.68 0.05 10.47
C ASN A 40 20.48 -1.30 11.18
N PHE A 41 19.93 -2.31 10.48
CA PHE A 41 19.50 -3.55 11.11
C PHE A 41 20.61 -4.62 11.15
N ASN A 42 21.65 -4.30 11.92
CA ASN A 42 22.89 -5.07 12.02
C ASN A 42 22.80 -6.19 13.08
N ILE A 43 22.02 -7.23 12.78
CA ILE A 43 21.89 -8.45 13.59
C ILE A 43 22.34 -9.69 12.80
N PRO A 44 22.71 -10.82 13.42
CA PRO A 44 23.05 -12.04 12.69
C PRO A 44 21.85 -12.62 11.93
N ASP A 45 22.08 -13.28 10.79
CA ASP A 45 21.02 -13.85 9.95
C ASP A 45 20.13 -14.86 10.67
N LYS A 46 20.68 -15.58 11.65
CA LYS A 46 19.89 -16.46 12.52
C LYS A 46 18.83 -15.68 13.30
N GLU A 47 19.21 -14.55 13.88
CA GLU A 47 18.28 -13.69 14.63
C GLU A 47 17.31 -12.98 13.68
N LEU A 48 17.79 -12.58 12.49
CA LEU A 48 16.93 -12.00 11.46
C LEU A 48 15.85 -12.97 11.00
N LEU A 49 16.21 -14.24 10.79
CA LEU A 49 15.26 -15.31 10.47
C LEU A 49 14.21 -15.45 11.57
N GLU A 50 14.63 -15.56 12.84
CA GLU A 50 13.70 -15.70 13.97
C GLU A 50 12.71 -14.52 14.05
N ILE A 51 13.17 -13.29 13.79
CA ILE A 51 12.29 -12.10 13.76
C ILE A 51 11.39 -12.10 12.53
N CYS A 52 11.94 -12.33 11.33
CA CYS A 52 11.19 -12.28 10.08
C CYS A 52 10.25 -13.48 9.88
N SER A 53 10.45 -14.59 10.57
CA SER A 53 9.50 -15.71 10.61
C SER A 53 8.38 -15.51 11.65
N GLY A 54 8.53 -14.50 12.52
CA GLY A 54 7.64 -14.28 13.65
C GLY A 54 7.88 -15.22 14.83
N GLU A 55 9.03 -15.89 14.92
CA GLU A 55 9.39 -16.75 16.06
C GLU A 55 9.99 -15.95 17.23
N LYS A 56 10.53 -14.76 16.97
CA LYS A 56 11.09 -13.84 17.97
C LYS A 56 10.55 -12.43 17.78
N GLN A 57 10.30 -11.75 18.90
CA GLN A 57 9.87 -10.34 18.87
C GLN A 57 11.03 -9.41 18.49
N LEU A 58 10.70 -8.35 17.77
CA LEU A 58 11.63 -7.25 17.53
C LEU A 58 11.67 -6.34 18.77
N GLY A 59 12.72 -6.48 19.58
CA GLY A 59 12.82 -5.75 20.85
C GLY A 59 11.82 -6.27 21.88
N GLN A 60 11.05 -5.37 22.50
CA GLN A 60 10.01 -5.70 23.50
C GLN A 60 8.59 -5.45 22.97
N GLU A 61 8.44 -5.20 21.67
CA GLU A 61 7.14 -4.90 21.08
C GLU A 61 6.33 -6.16 20.85
N ASN A 62 5.16 -6.23 21.50
CA ASN A 62 4.14 -7.18 21.12
C ASN A 62 3.59 -6.80 19.73
N PRO A 63 3.55 -7.76 18.78
CA PRO A 63 2.95 -7.53 17.47
C PRO A 63 1.50 -7.07 17.58
N ILE A 64 1.09 -6.25 16.62
CA ILE A 64 -0.29 -5.76 16.51
C ILE A 64 -0.82 -5.96 15.10
N SER A 65 -2.11 -6.22 14.99
CA SER A 65 -2.85 -6.17 13.72
C SER A 65 -3.79 -4.97 13.78
N THR A 66 -3.83 -4.14 12.74
CA THR A 66 -4.69 -2.94 12.74
C THR A 66 -6.10 -3.28 12.23
N VAL A 67 -7.08 -2.48 12.64
CA VAL A 67 -8.45 -2.54 12.14
C VAL A 67 -8.68 -1.45 11.09
N TYR A 68 -9.36 -1.81 10.01
CA TYR A 68 -9.82 -0.88 8.98
C TYR A 68 -11.05 -1.44 8.27
N ALA A 69 -11.75 -0.62 7.50
CA ALA A 69 -12.83 -0.98 6.60
C ALA A 69 -12.34 -0.80 5.15
N GLY A 70 -13.24 -0.90 4.18
CA GLY A 70 -12.93 -0.47 2.82
C GLY A 70 -14.04 -0.77 1.83
N HIS A 71 -14.01 -0.09 0.69
CA HIS A 71 -14.84 -0.40 -0.45
C HIS A 71 -14.14 -1.43 -1.34
N GLN A 72 -14.61 -2.67 -1.29
CA GLN A 72 -14.11 -3.75 -2.15
C GLN A 72 -14.93 -3.81 -3.43
N PHE A 73 -14.28 -3.61 -4.58
CA PHE A 73 -14.95 -3.52 -5.88
C PHE A 73 -16.11 -2.51 -5.92
N GLY A 74 -16.03 -1.45 -5.10
CA GLY A 74 -17.05 -0.40 -4.99
C GLY A 74 -18.13 -0.64 -3.93
N TYR A 75 -18.14 -1.81 -3.28
CA TYR A 75 -19.08 -2.13 -2.20
C TYR A 75 -18.42 -1.96 -0.84
N PHE A 76 -19.08 -1.26 0.07
CA PHE A 76 -18.55 -1.04 1.42
C PHE A 76 -18.54 -2.33 2.23
N VAL A 77 -17.38 -2.67 2.80
CA VAL A 77 -17.18 -3.77 3.74
C VAL A 77 -16.88 -3.15 5.11
N PRO A 78 -17.82 -3.24 6.08
CA PRO A 78 -17.73 -2.49 7.34
C PRO A 78 -16.52 -2.85 8.23
N GLN A 79 -15.97 -4.05 8.08
CA GLN A 79 -14.79 -4.47 8.82
C GLN A 79 -13.92 -5.40 7.99
N LEU A 80 -12.67 -4.96 7.85
CA LEU A 80 -11.51 -5.68 7.36
C LEU A 80 -10.46 -5.68 8.49
N GLY A 81 -9.26 -5.19 8.22
CA GLY A 81 -8.12 -5.24 9.13
C GLY A 81 -7.03 -6.17 8.63
N ASP A 82 -5.93 -6.17 9.36
CA ASP A 82 -4.76 -7.00 9.07
C ASP A 82 -5.05 -8.49 9.34
N GLY A 83 -5.77 -9.14 8.42
CA GLY A 83 -6.20 -10.54 8.58
C GLY A 83 -5.12 -11.60 8.37
N ARG A 84 -3.96 -11.21 7.82
CA ARG A 84 -2.77 -12.05 7.63
C ARG A 84 -1.48 -11.24 7.76
N SER A 85 -1.54 -10.10 8.42
CA SER A 85 -0.39 -9.22 8.61
C SER A 85 -0.31 -8.80 10.07
N CYS A 86 0.87 -8.38 10.51
CA CYS A 86 1.03 -7.70 11.78
C CYS A 86 2.21 -6.73 11.74
N LEU A 87 2.07 -5.57 12.38
CA LEU A 87 3.18 -4.68 12.67
C LEU A 87 3.97 -5.26 13.85
N ILE A 88 5.29 -5.34 13.70
CA ILE A 88 6.18 -5.97 14.69
C ILE A 88 7.14 -4.99 15.37
N GLY A 89 7.31 -3.78 14.81
CA GLY A 89 8.21 -2.77 15.35
C GLY A 89 8.47 -1.65 14.35
N GLU A 90 9.31 -0.71 14.74
CA GLU A 90 9.82 0.34 13.87
C GLU A 90 11.36 0.37 13.90
N LEU A 91 11.97 0.66 12.75
CA LEU A 91 13.40 0.90 12.59
C LEU A 91 13.60 2.11 11.69
N GLU A 92 14.48 3.05 12.10
CA GLU A 92 14.78 4.27 11.32
C GLU A 92 13.52 4.99 10.82
N GLY A 93 12.51 5.11 11.69
CA GLY A 93 11.24 5.76 11.38
C GLY A 93 10.27 4.95 10.50
N ASN A 94 10.63 3.75 10.06
CA ASN A 94 9.82 2.88 9.21
C ASN A 94 9.18 1.75 10.03
N GLU A 95 7.89 1.50 9.78
CA GLU A 95 7.14 0.36 10.27
C GLU A 95 7.58 -0.93 9.58
N LEU A 96 7.80 -1.99 10.38
CA LEU A 96 8.01 -3.35 9.91
C LEU A 96 6.73 -4.16 10.07
N SER A 97 6.28 -4.78 8.98
CA SER A 97 5.09 -5.64 8.95
C SER A 97 5.43 -7.04 8.45
N LEU A 98 4.98 -8.09 9.14
CA LEU A 98 5.08 -9.47 8.65
C LEU A 98 3.78 -9.87 7.96
N LYS A 99 3.83 -10.25 6.68
CA LYS A 99 2.69 -10.86 5.97
C LYS A 99 2.81 -12.38 5.96
N GLY A 100 1.80 -13.08 6.46
CA GLY A 100 1.77 -14.53 6.56
C GLY A 100 2.17 -15.09 7.93
N ALA A 101 2.34 -14.21 8.93
CA ALA A 101 2.79 -14.58 10.27
C ALA A 101 1.70 -15.22 11.15
N GLY A 102 0.52 -15.52 10.60
CA GLY A 102 -0.55 -16.22 11.30
C GLY A 102 -1.87 -15.45 11.31
N THR A 103 -2.85 -16.02 12.00
CA THR A 103 -4.17 -15.42 12.14
C THR A 103 -4.20 -14.25 13.12
N SER A 104 -5.18 -13.38 12.93
CA SER A 104 -5.54 -12.28 13.80
C SER A 104 -7.07 -12.26 14.00
N PRO A 105 -7.61 -11.41 14.89
CA PRO A 105 -9.06 -11.19 14.98
C PRO A 105 -9.70 -10.74 13.65
N PHE A 106 -8.89 -10.25 12.69
CA PHE A 106 -9.33 -9.74 11.40
C PHE A 106 -9.20 -10.76 10.26
N SER A 107 -8.81 -12.02 10.55
CA SER A 107 -8.63 -13.06 9.51
C SER A 107 -9.92 -13.51 8.82
N ARG A 108 -11.11 -13.21 9.39
CA ARG A 108 -12.42 -13.51 8.80
C ARG A 108 -12.58 -14.98 8.36
N GLY A 109 -11.99 -15.91 9.12
CA GLY A 109 -12.01 -17.36 8.84
C GLY A 109 -10.90 -17.85 7.89
N ALA A 110 -10.06 -16.97 7.36
CA ALA A 110 -8.86 -17.35 6.62
C ALA A 110 -7.75 -17.85 7.55
N ASP A 111 -6.77 -18.56 6.98
CA ASP A 111 -5.66 -19.20 7.70
C ASP A 111 -4.55 -18.25 8.18
N GLY A 112 -4.61 -16.96 7.80
CA GLY A 112 -3.59 -15.97 8.18
C GLY A 112 -2.22 -16.19 7.51
N ARG A 113 -2.13 -17.07 6.50
CA ARG A 113 -0.87 -17.42 5.83
C ARG A 113 -0.73 -16.79 4.45
N ALA A 114 0.52 -16.52 4.09
CA ALA A 114 0.93 -16.22 2.73
C ALA A 114 1.66 -17.45 2.15
N VAL A 115 1.59 -17.61 0.84
CA VAL A 115 2.30 -18.69 0.13
C VAL A 115 3.59 -18.17 -0.48
N LEU A 116 4.50 -19.08 -0.80
CA LEU A 116 5.81 -18.70 -1.34
C LEU A 116 5.70 -17.89 -2.64
N ARG A 117 4.86 -18.32 -3.59
CA ARG A 117 4.69 -17.59 -4.87
C ARG A 117 4.26 -16.13 -4.68
N SER A 118 3.32 -15.87 -3.75
CA SER A 118 2.79 -14.53 -3.53
C SER A 118 3.83 -13.65 -2.84
N SER A 119 4.59 -14.24 -1.91
CA SER A 119 5.64 -13.54 -1.16
C SER A 119 6.81 -13.14 -2.07
N ILE A 120 7.23 -14.02 -2.99
CA ILE A 120 8.25 -13.71 -4.01
C ILE A 120 7.78 -12.59 -4.94
N ARG A 121 6.54 -12.68 -5.45
CA ARG A 121 5.99 -11.65 -6.36
C ARG A 121 5.94 -10.28 -5.70
N GLU A 122 5.47 -10.20 -4.46
CA GLU A 122 5.43 -8.96 -3.68
C GLU A 122 6.83 -8.41 -3.43
N TYR A 123 7.77 -9.25 -2.99
CA TYR A 123 9.15 -8.87 -2.75
C TYR A 123 9.81 -8.28 -4.00
N LEU A 124 9.76 -9.00 -5.13
CA LEU A 124 10.37 -8.56 -6.38
C LEU A 124 9.72 -7.28 -6.92
N CYS A 125 8.39 -7.19 -6.85
CA CYS A 125 7.69 -6.02 -7.36
C CYS A 125 7.99 -4.77 -6.53
N SER A 126 8.10 -4.88 -5.20
CA SER A 126 8.49 -3.75 -4.35
C SER A 126 9.85 -3.16 -4.74
N ILE A 127 10.83 -4.02 -5.09
CA ILE A 127 12.16 -3.61 -5.53
C ILE A 127 12.09 -3.03 -6.95
N ALA A 128 11.32 -3.64 -7.85
CA ALA A 128 11.13 -3.13 -9.20
C ALA A 128 10.50 -1.73 -9.19
N MET A 129 9.48 -1.51 -8.35
CA MET A 129 8.85 -0.20 -8.18
C MET A 129 9.84 0.85 -7.71
N GLN A 130 10.68 0.53 -6.73
CA GLN A 130 11.74 1.42 -6.27
C GLN A 130 12.71 1.77 -7.43
N GLY A 131 13.17 0.77 -8.20
CA GLY A 131 14.04 0.97 -9.35
C GLY A 131 13.40 1.78 -10.48
N LEU A 132 12.07 1.75 -10.59
CA LEU A 132 11.28 2.53 -11.53
C LEU A 132 10.90 3.92 -11.00
N ASN A 133 11.39 4.29 -9.81
CA ASN A 133 11.03 5.52 -9.11
C ASN A 133 9.52 5.66 -8.85
N ILE A 134 8.83 4.55 -8.60
CA ILE A 134 7.43 4.53 -8.21
C ILE A 134 7.36 4.44 -6.68
N PRO A 135 6.67 5.37 -5.98
CA PRO A 135 6.48 5.28 -4.53
C PRO A 135 5.84 3.94 -4.14
N THR A 136 6.43 3.25 -3.18
CA THR A 136 6.09 1.85 -2.87
C THR A 136 6.44 1.50 -1.43
N THR A 137 5.72 0.55 -0.85
CA THR A 137 6.27 -0.23 0.28
C THR A 137 7.52 -0.99 -0.17
N LYS A 138 8.44 -1.25 0.74
CA LYS A 138 9.66 -2.02 0.48
C LYS A 138 9.54 -3.41 1.10
N ALA A 139 10.42 -4.34 0.70
CA ALA A 139 10.50 -5.66 1.30
C ALA A 139 11.93 -5.96 1.78
N LEU A 140 12.05 -6.32 3.06
CA LEU A 140 13.32 -6.60 3.73
C LEU A 140 13.75 -8.05 3.54
N ALA A 141 12.86 -9.01 3.77
CA ALA A 141 13.21 -10.43 3.73
C ALA A 141 12.06 -11.30 3.25
N ILE A 142 12.41 -12.45 2.67
CA ILE A 142 11.48 -13.56 2.39
C ILE A 142 11.92 -14.77 3.21
N VAL A 143 10.99 -15.28 4.01
CA VAL A 143 11.14 -16.54 4.75
C VAL A 143 10.28 -17.62 4.10
N ASN A 144 10.85 -18.79 3.88
CA ASN A 144 10.16 -20.01 3.46
C ASN A 144 10.01 -20.97 4.65
N SER A 145 9.11 -21.95 4.52
CA SER A 145 8.93 -23.02 5.48
C SER A 145 8.42 -24.30 4.81
N THR A 146 8.33 -25.40 5.56
CA THR A 146 7.65 -26.63 5.13
C THR A 146 6.20 -26.71 5.60
N SER A 147 5.67 -25.67 6.27
CA SER A 147 4.26 -25.65 6.68
C SER A 147 3.35 -25.59 5.47
N GLU A 148 2.40 -26.52 5.38
CA GLU A 148 1.46 -26.59 4.26
C GLU A 148 0.35 -25.53 4.36
N VAL A 149 0.02 -24.94 3.22
CA VAL A 149 -1.08 -23.99 3.03
C VAL A 149 -1.92 -24.46 1.86
N TYR A 150 -3.22 -24.58 2.08
CA TYR A 150 -4.16 -25.10 1.09
C TYR A 150 -4.74 -23.94 0.28
N ARG A 151 -4.47 -23.92 -1.03
CA ARG A 151 -5.05 -23.00 -2.03
C ARG A 151 -5.69 -23.83 -3.15
N GLU A 152 -5.52 -23.45 -4.41
CA GLU A 152 -5.86 -24.31 -5.56
C GLU A 152 -5.06 -25.62 -5.53
N HIS A 153 -3.81 -25.52 -5.04
CA HIS A 153 -2.93 -26.64 -4.73
C HIS A 153 -2.35 -26.45 -3.32
N VAL A 154 -1.72 -27.50 -2.77
CA VAL A 154 -0.94 -27.38 -1.54
C VAL A 154 0.35 -26.62 -1.85
N GLU A 155 0.61 -25.56 -1.11
CA GLU A 155 1.78 -24.71 -1.25
C GLU A 155 2.50 -24.55 0.10
N ASN A 156 3.76 -24.12 0.07
CA ASN A 156 4.49 -23.80 1.29
C ASN A 156 4.10 -22.43 1.84
N ALA A 157 3.88 -22.35 3.15
CA ALA A 157 3.76 -21.08 3.87
C ALA A 157 5.07 -20.30 3.78
N ALA A 158 4.93 -19.00 3.57
CA ALA A 158 6.03 -18.06 3.56
C ALA A 158 5.65 -16.79 4.31
N VAL A 159 6.67 -16.04 4.72
CA VAL A 159 6.51 -14.69 5.28
C VAL A 159 7.32 -13.71 4.45
N VAL A 160 6.71 -12.58 4.10
CA VAL A 160 7.44 -11.42 3.59
C VAL A 160 7.44 -10.32 4.64
N THR A 161 8.63 -9.82 4.97
CA THR A 161 8.82 -8.68 5.87
C THR A 161 8.72 -7.40 5.05
N ARG A 162 7.60 -6.71 5.17
CA ARG A 162 7.32 -5.41 4.54
C ARG A 162 7.85 -4.27 5.39
N VAL A 163 8.28 -3.21 4.74
CA VAL A 163 8.81 -1.99 5.35
C VAL A 163 8.18 -0.79 4.68
N ALA A 164 7.64 0.15 5.46
CA ALA A 164 7.10 1.40 4.95
C ALA A 164 7.17 2.48 6.03
N GLU A 165 7.11 3.76 5.65
CA GLU A 165 6.92 4.85 6.62
C GLU A 165 5.61 4.65 7.40
N SER A 166 4.54 4.25 6.70
CA SER A 166 3.32 3.78 7.36
C SER A 166 2.49 2.82 6.50
N HIS A 167 1.78 1.91 7.16
CA HIS A 167 0.75 1.04 6.58
C HIS A 167 -0.68 1.59 6.75
N ILE A 168 -0.84 2.85 7.15
CA ILE A 168 -2.15 3.51 7.17
C ILE A 168 -2.72 3.59 5.75
N ARG A 169 -4.02 3.33 5.67
CA ARG A 169 -4.82 3.19 4.43
C ARG A 169 -6.02 4.12 4.49
N PHE A 170 -6.65 4.42 3.35
CA PHE A 170 -7.92 5.17 3.33
C PHE A 170 -8.99 4.44 4.16
N GLY A 171 -9.00 3.12 4.07
CA GLY A 171 -9.87 2.24 4.85
C GLY A 171 -9.82 2.43 6.38
N HIS A 172 -8.71 2.92 6.94
CA HIS A 172 -8.64 3.21 8.38
C HIS A 172 -9.53 4.41 8.76
N PHE A 173 -9.57 5.46 7.91
CA PHE A 173 -10.46 6.60 8.09
C PHE A 173 -11.92 6.20 7.88
N GLU A 174 -12.18 5.42 6.83
CA GLU A 174 -13.53 4.93 6.52
C GLU A 174 -14.13 4.09 7.65
N TYR A 175 -13.31 3.27 8.33
CA TYR A 175 -13.76 2.47 9.48
C TYR A 175 -14.38 3.35 10.56
N PHE A 176 -13.61 4.31 11.08
CA PHE A 176 -14.06 5.17 12.18
C PHE A 176 -15.18 6.12 11.75
N SER A 177 -15.12 6.65 10.53
CA SER A 177 -16.19 7.50 9.99
C SER A 177 -17.51 6.73 9.85
N SER A 178 -17.49 5.48 9.37
CA SER A 178 -18.70 4.66 9.22
C SER A 178 -19.37 4.32 10.55
N LEU A 179 -18.61 4.30 11.65
CA LEU A 179 -19.11 4.09 13.01
C LEU A 179 -19.53 5.39 13.71
N GLY A 180 -19.40 6.56 13.05
CA GLY A 180 -19.65 7.87 13.65
C GLY A 180 -18.61 8.28 14.70
N GLN A 181 -17.44 7.63 14.73
CA GLN A 181 -16.37 7.87 15.71
C GLN A 181 -15.47 9.02 15.24
N ASN A 182 -16.03 10.23 15.17
CA ASN A 182 -15.37 11.42 14.63
C ASN A 182 -14.07 11.80 15.37
N GLU A 183 -14.02 11.58 16.69
CA GLU A 183 -12.80 11.79 17.47
C GLU A 183 -11.66 10.86 17.04
N ASN A 184 -11.96 9.61 16.68
CA ASN A 184 -10.96 8.66 16.19
C ASN A 184 -10.51 9.02 14.76
N VAL A 185 -11.41 9.55 13.91
CA VAL A 185 -11.02 10.12 12.60
C VAL A 185 -10.06 11.29 12.79
N LYS A 186 -10.40 12.23 13.68
CA LYS A 186 -9.54 13.38 14.02
C LYS A 186 -8.19 12.92 14.55
N LYS A 187 -8.18 11.98 15.49
CA LYS A 187 -6.96 11.43 16.09
C LYS A 187 -6.04 10.80 15.05
N LEU A 188 -6.61 10.04 14.10
CA LEU A 188 -5.85 9.46 13.01
C LEU A 188 -5.29 10.53 12.06
N ALA A 189 -6.09 11.53 11.71
CA ALA A 189 -5.65 12.66 10.88
C ALA A 189 -4.49 13.42 11.55
N ASP A 190 -4.64 13.73 12.84
CA ASP A 190 -3.62 14.41 13.64
C ASP A 190 -2.32 13.60 13.69
N PHE A 191 -2.42 12.28 13.88
CA PHE A 191 -1.27 11.36 13.89
C PHE A 191 -0.54 11.35 12.55
N VAL A 192 -1.29 11.27 11.43
CA VAL A 192 -0.70 11.27 10.08
C VAL A 192 0.04 12.58 9.83
N ILE A 193 -0.57 13.73 10.14
CA ILE A 193 0.06 15.05 9.98
C ILE A 193 1.34 15.12 10.80
N GLN A 194 1.26 14.79 12.09
CA GLN A 194 2.36 14.90 13.03
C GLN A 194 3.59 14.08 12.62
N HIS A 195 3.39 12.87 12.10
CA HIS A 195 4.47 11.91 11.89
C HIS A 195 4.96 11.83 10.45
N TYR A 196 4.11 12.14 9.47
CA TYR A 196 4.42 11.84 8.06
C TYR A 196 4.27 13.06 7.13
N MET A 197 3.79 14.20 7.61
CA MET A 197 3.60 15.40 6.78
C MET A 197 4.17 16.65 7.47
N PRO A 198 5.51 16.76 7.60
CA PRO A 198 6.15 17.86 8.34
C PRO A 198 5.86 19.26 7.76
N GLU A 199 5.52 19.34 6.47
CA GLU A 199 5.15 20.59 5.80
C GLU A 199 3.69 21.01 6.06
N VAL A 200 2.85 20.09 6.56
CA VAL A 200 1.46 20.36 6.92
C VAL A 200 1.38 20.74 8.40
N LYS A 201 0.74 21.88 8.68
CA LYS A 201 0.60 22.35 10.07
C LYS A 201 -0.36 21.44 10.84
N GLN A 202 -0.09 21.20 12.12
CA GLN A 202 -1.02 20.44 12.96
C GLN A 202 -2.43 21.05 12.94
N GLY A 203 -3.44 20.21 12.71
CA GLY A 203 -4.84 20.63 12.58
C GLY A 203 -5.23 21.17 11.18
N ASP A 204 -4.29 21.26 10.23
CA ASP A 204 -4.60 21.60 8.84
C ASP A 204 -5.02 20.34 8.06
N TYR A 205 -6.29 19.95 8.22
CA TYR A 205 -6.84 18.77 7.56
C TYR A 205 -7.01 18.96 6.05
N LEU A 206 -7.09 20.20 5.57
CA LEU A 206 -7.14 20.50 4.15
C LEU A 206 -5.77 20.28 3.53
N GLY A 207 -4.70 20.71 4.22
CA GLY A 207 -3.32 20.38 3.89
C GLY A 207 -3.08 18.87 3.83
N LEU A 208 -3.57 18.12 4.82
CA LEU A 208 -3.55 16.65 4.80
C LEU A 208 -4.21 16.09 3.52
N LEU A 209 -5.46 16.48 3.24
CA LEU A 209 -6.18 15.96 2.08
C LEU A 209 -5.49 16.32 0.75
N ARG A 210 -4.96 17.54 0.62
CA ARG A 210 -4.21 17.98 -0.56
C ARG A 210 -2.94 17.14 -0.78
N GLU A 211 -2.19 16.82 0.29
CA GLU A 211 -0.99 16.00 0.18
C GLU A 211 -1.32 14.55 -0.22
N VAL A 212 -2.39 13.97 0.34
CA VAL A 212 -2.86 12.63 -0.06
C VAL A 212 -3.28 12.60 -1.53
N ILE A 213 -4.01 13.62 -2.00
CA ILE A 213 -4.43 13.74 -3.40
C ILE A 213 -3.22 13.88 -4.32
N GLN A 214 -2.24 14.71 -3.96
CA GLN A 214 -1.03 14.92 -4.74
C GLN A 214 -0.21 13.63 -4.86
N SER A 215 0.11 12.98 -3.74
CA SER A 215 0.89 11.75 -3.71
C SER A 215 0.18 10.61 -4.45
N THR A 216 -1.14 10.48 -4.31
CA THR A 216 -1.95 9.51 -5.07
C THR A 216 -1.91 9.80 -6.57
N ALA A 217 -2.10 11.05 -7.00
CA ALA A 217 -2.06 11.43 -8.41
C ALA A 217 -0.70 11.12 -9.04
N ILE A 218 0.39 11.40 -8.34
CA ILE A 218 1.76 11.10 -8.78
C ILE A 218 1.98 9.59 -8.90
N MET A 219 1.58 8.82 -7.89
CA MET A 219 1.70 7.36 -7.90
C MET A 219 0.98 6.75 -9.12
N ILE A 220 -0.28 7.16 -9.35
CA ILE A 220 -1.07 6.65 -10.48
C ILE A 220 -0.49 7.08 -11.82
N ALA A 221 -0.07 8.35 -11.97
CA ALA A 221 0.58 8.81 -13.19
C ALA A 221 1.81 7.97 -13.55
N ARG A 222 2.60 7.58 -12.53
CA ARG A 222 3.78 6.72 -12.72
C ARG A 222 3.41 5.27 -13.05
N TRP A 223 2.33 4.73 -12.46
CA TRP A 223 1.80 3.43 -12.88
C TRP A 223 1.41 3.44 -14.37
N GLN A 224 0.67 4.46 -14.80
CA GLN A 224 0.26 4.59 -16.21
C GLN A 224 1.48 4.71 -17.13
N ALA A 225 2.45 5.57 -16.80
CA ALA A 225 3.64 5.76 -17.64
C ALA A 225 4.53 4.51 -17.76
N GLN A 226 4.41 3.57 -16.82
CA GLN A 226 5.22 2.36 -16.77
C GLN A 226 4.45 1.08 -17.10
N GLY A 227 3.18 1.21 -17.49
CA GLY A 227 2.33 0.07 -17.87
C GLY A 227 2.04 -0.89 -16.71
N PHE A 228 2.00 -0.39 -15.48
CA PHE A 228 1.68 -1.21 -14.31
C PHE A 228 0.18 -1.24 -14.04
N SER A 229 -0.38 -2.44 -13.90
CA SER A 229 -1.75 -2.68 -13.45
C SER A 229 -1.75 -3.33 -12.07
N HIS A 230 -2.39 -2.68 -11.09
CA HIS A 230 -2.46 -3.16 -9.71
C HIS A 230 -3.47 -4.29 -9.52
N GLY A 231 -4.63 -4.19 -10.18
CA GLY A 231 -5.68 -5.21 -10.19
C GLY A 231 -6.60 -5.29 -8.96
N VAL A 232 -6.31 -4.57 -7.87
CA VAL A 232 -7.13 -4.55 -6.64
C VAL A 232 -7.04 -3.18 -5.94
N MET A 233 -7.55 -2.14 -6.60
CA MET A 233 -7.54 -0.78 -6.04
C MET A 233 -8.77 -0.53 -5.15
N ASN A 234 -8.98 -1.42 -4.18
CA ASN A 234 -9.95 -1.16 -3.11
C ASN A 234 -9.42 -0.02 -2.23
N THR A 235 -10.29 0.68 -1.49
CA THR A 235 -9.84 1.78 -0.61
C THR A 235 -8.98 1.29 0.57
N ASP A 236 -9.12 0.03 0.98
CA ASP A 236 -8.19 -0.61 1.93
C ASP A 236 -6.80 -0.87 1.32
N ASN A 237 -6.62 -0.80 -0.01
CA ASN A 237 -5.32 -0.90 -0.67
C ASN A 237 -4.78 0.46 -1.15
N MET A 238 -5.38 1.57 -0.71
CA MET A 238 -4.86 2.91 -0.96
C MET A 238 -4.10 3.39 0.27
N SER A 239 -2.78 3.55 0.14
CA SER A 239 -1.93 4.12 1.20
C SER A 239 -2.27 5.59 1.43
N ILE A 240 -2.29 6.03 2.69
CA ILE A 240 -2.43 7.46 3.02
C ILE A 240 -1.24 8.31 2.55
N LEU A 241 -0.10 7.68 2.27
CA LEU A 241 1.14 8.34 1.83
C LEU A 241 1.37 8.21 0.32
N GLY A 242 0.38 7.71 -0.44
CA GLY A 242 0.53 7.51 -1.88
C GLY A 242 1.58 6.45 -2.26
N LEU A 243 1.75 5.43 -1.42
CA LEU A 243 2.61 4.27 -1.69
C LEU A 243 1.85 3.15 -2.41
N THR A 244 2.49 2.53 -3.40
CA THR A 244 2.05 1.24 -3.95
C THR A 244 2.14 0.18 -2.84
N ILE A 245 1.02 -0.48 -2.53
CA ILE A 245 0.90 -1.40 -1.39
C ILE A 245 0.03 -2.62 -1.75
N ASP A 246 0.31 -3.75 -1.10
CA ASP A 246 -0.43 -5.02 -1.20
C ASP A 246 -0.48 -5.62 -2.61
N TYR A 247 0.71 -6.04 -3.04
CA TYR A 247 0.95 -6.73 -4.30
C TYR A 247 0.25 -8.09 -4.37
N GLY A 248 -0.94 -8.12 -4.97
CA GLY A 248 -1.71 -9.33 -5.26
C GLY A 248 -1.62 -9.74 -6.74
N PRO A 249 -2.74 -9.71 -7.49
CA PRO A 249 -2.78 -10.06 -8.90
C PRO A 249 -2.33 -8.90 -9.81
N PHE A 250 -1.23 -8.23 -9.45
CA PHE A 250 -0.66 -7.17 -10.29
C PHE A 250 -0.03 -7.74 -11.57
N SER A 251 0.17 -6.90 -12.58
CA SER A 251 1.01 -7.20 -13.73
C SER A 251 1.60 -5.93 -14.34
N PHE A 252 2.81 -6.03 -14.87
CA PHE A 252 3.27 -5.08 -15.89
C PHE A 252 2.73 -5.56 -17.24
N MET A 253 2.27 -4.63 -18.08
CA MET A 253 1.79 -4.96 -19.43
C MET A 253 2.97 -5.37 -20.31
N GLU A 254 2.85 -6.53 -20.96
CA GLU A 254 3.81 -6.98 -21.97
C GLU A 254 3.49 -6.40 -23.35
N THR A 255 2.23 -6.53 -23.76
CA THR A 255 1.67 -5.87 -24.95
C THR A 255 0.78 -4.72 -24.49
N TYR A 256 0.86 -3.57 -25.15
CA TYR A 256 0.03 -2.43 -24.81
C TYR A 256 -1.44 -2.75 -25.11
N ASP A 257 -2.26 -2.80 -24.05
CA ASP A 257 -3.70 -2.93 -24.13
C ASP A 257 -4.32 -2.03 -23.06
N PRO A 258 -4.97 -0.91 -23.43
CA PRO A 258 -5.58 0.00 -22.46
C PRO A 258 -6.66 -0.70 -21.60
N ASN A 259 -7.33 -1.71 -22.16
CA ASN A 259 -8.38 -2.46 -21.48
C ASN A 259 -7.84 -3.62 -20.62
N PHE A 260 -6.52 -3.78 -20.51
CA PHE A 260 -5.91 -4.93 -19.86
C PHE A 260 -6.37 -5.12 -18.40
N ILE A 261 -6.85 -6.32 -18.09
CA ILE A 261 -7.31 -6.74 -16.76
C ILE A 261 -6.33 -7.80 -16.22
N CYS A 262 -5.51 -7.41 -15.24
CA CYS A 262 -4.53 -8.32 -14.63
C CYS A 262 -5.14 -9.25 -13.56
N ASN A 263 -6.30 -8.90 -13.00
CA ASN A 263 -6.97 -9.68 -11.97
C ASN A 263 -8.07 -10.56 -12.57
N HIS A 264 -7.86 -11.88 -12.55
CA HIS A 264 -8.84 -12.87 -13.02
C HIS A 264 -10.19 -12.82 -12.29
N SER A 265 -10.24 -12.26 -11.07
CA SER A 265 -11.49 -12.07 -10.32
C SER A 265 -12.23 -10.79 -10.71
N ASP A 266 -11.61 -9.88 -11.46
CA ASP A 266 -12.20 -8.62 -11.92
C ASP A 266 -12.94 -8.79 -13.25
N THR A 267 -14.04 -9.53 -13.22
CA THR A 267 -14.82 -9.87 -14.42
C THR A 267 -15.50 -8.66 -15.09
N GLN A 268 -15.62 -7.53 -14.38
CA GLN A 268 -16.20 -6.28 -14.90
C GLN A 268 -15.14 -5.29 -15.38
N GLY A 269 -13.85 -5.63 -15.23
CA GLY A 269 -12.73 -4.75 -15.53
C GLY A 269 -12.79 -3.46 -14.73
N ARG A 270 -13.23 -3.48 -13.47
CA ARG A 270 -13.25 -2.28 -12.62
C ARG A 270 -11.86 -1.68 -12.48
N TYR A 271 -10.85 -2.53 -12.36
CA TYR A 271 -9.44 -2.20 -12.15
C TYR A 271 -8.60 -2.46 -13.40
N SER A 272 -9.19 -2.35 -14.60
CA SER A 272 -8.44 -2.36 -15.86
C SER A 272 -7.41 -1.22 -15.88
N PHE A 273 -6.36 -1.39 -16.69
CA PHE A 273 -5.25 -0.44 -16.77
C PHE A 273 -5.72 1.01 -17.05
N GLU A 274 -6.59 1.23 -18.04
CA GLU A 274 -7.10 2.57 -18.38
C GLU A 274 -7.97 3.19 -17.27
N ARG A 275 -8.57 2.37 -16.38
CA ARG A 275 -9.49 2.83 -15.34
C ARG A 275 -8.79 3.21 -14.04
N GLN A 276 -7.52 2.85 -13.84
CA GLN A 276 -6.81 3.17 -12.59
C GLN A 276 -6.86 4.68 -12.23
N PRO A 277 -6.71 5.64 -13.18
CA PRO A 277 -6.89 7.07 -12.90
C PRO A 277 -8.25 7.44 -12.32
N SER A 278 -9.35 6.94 -12.90
CA SER A 278 -10.71 7.28 -12.45
C SER A 278 -11.09 6.55 -11.17
N VAL A 279 -10.61 5.31 -10.98
CA VAL A 279 -10.79 4.56 -9.74
C VAL A 279 -10.06 5.23 -8.58
N ALA A 280 -8.84 5.71 -8.77
CA ALA A 280 -8.12 6.42 -7.73
C ALA A 280 -8.82 7.74 -7.34
N LEU A 281 -9.38 8.48 -8.29
CA LEU A 281 -10.23 9.63 -7.98
C LEU A 281 -11.47 9.22 -7.16
N TRP A 282 -12.14 8.13 -7.54
CA TRP A 282 -13.27 7.61 -6.79
C TRP A 282 -12.87 7.21 -5.36
N ASN A 283 -11.69 6.60 -5.17
CA ASN A 283 -11.17 6.27 -3.84
C ASN A 283 -10.84 7.53 -3.01
N LEU A 284 -10.31 8.59 -3.64
CA LEU A 284 -10.08 9.88 -2.98
C LEU A 284 -11.39 10.54 -2.54
N HIS A 285 -12.47 10.41 -3.32
CA HIS A 285 -13.80 10.83 -2.88
C HIS A 285 -14.25 10.07 -1.62
N ARG A 286 -13.99 8.76 -1.51
CA ARG A 286 -14.31 8.00 -0.30
C ARG A 286 -13.50 8.44 0.92
N LEU A 287 -12.23 8.76 0.74
CA LEU A 287 -11.42 9.36 1.81
C LEU A 287 -11.97 10.75 2.21
N ALA A 288 -12.30 11.60 1.24
CA ALA A 288 -12.89 12.92 1.49
C ALA A 288 -14.21 12.81 2.27
N ASP A 289 -15.08 11.85 1.91
CA ASP A 289 -16.31 11.55 2.65
C ASP A 289 -16.02 11.14 4.11
N ALA A 290 -14.94 10.39 4.34
CA ALA A 290 -14.53 9.99 5.69
C ALA A 290 -14.00 11.15 6.53
N LEU A 291 -13.48 12.21 5.90
CA LEU A 291 -12.94 13.41 6.53
C LEU A 291 -13.94 14.57 6.67
N LYS A 292 -15.19 14.40 6.21
CA LYS A 292 -16.20 15.48 6.16
C LYS A 292 -16.58 16.13 7.49
N THR A 293 -16.21 15.53 8.62
CA THR A 293 -16.45 16.10 9.95
C THR A 293 -15.32 17.04 10.40
N LEU A 294 -14.23 17.07 9.64
CA LEU A 294 -13.05 17.90 9.87
C LEU A 294 -12.91 19.03 8.84
N LEU A 295 -13.69 19.00 7.76
CA LEU A 295 -13.58 19.87 6.59
C LEU A 295 -14.95 20.32 6.11
N GLU A 296 -15.02 21.54 5.61
CA GLU A 296 -16.21 22.08 4.95
C GLU A 296 -16.35 21.53 3.53
N GLU A 297 -17.59 21.50 3.01
CA GLU A 297 -17.88 20.93 1.68
C GLU A 297 -17.09 21.59 0.55
N GLU A 298 -16.86 22.91 0.63
CA GLU A 298 -16.11 23.65 -0.37
C GLU A 298 -14.62 23.28 -0.36
N GLU A 299 -14.04 23.05 0.82
CA GLU A 299 -12.65 22.63 0.97
C GLU A 299 -12.42 21.24 0.36
N LEU A 300 -13.38 20.32 0.56
CA LEU A 300 -13.35 18.99 -0.04
C LEU A 300 -13.37 19.08 -1.58
N LYS A 301 -14.29 19.87 -2.15
CA LYS A 301 -14.40 20.07 -3.60
C LYS A 301 -13.13 20.70 -4.17
N GLU A 302 -12.61 21.71 -3.49
CA GLU A 302 -11.37 22.39 -3.90
C GLU A 302 -10.21 21.39 -3.98
N ALA A 303 -9.99 20.62 -2.92
CA ALA A 303 -8.90 19.64 -2.89
C ALA A 303 -9.05 18.57 -3.98
N LEU A 304 -10.25 17.99 -4.14
CA LEU A 304 -10.52 16.95 -5.14
C LEU A 304 -10.31 17.44 -6.58
N SER A 305 -10.58 18.72 -6.86
CA SER A 305 -10.36 19.32 -8.19
C SER A 305 -8.88 19.35 -8.62
N MET A 306 -7.94 19.21 -7.68
CA MET A 306 -6.50 19.23 -7.96
C MET A 306 -6.01 17.94 -8.63
N TYR A 307 -6.70 16.82 -8.39
CA TYR A 307 -6.23 15.48 -8.77
C TYR A 307 -5.90 15.36 -10.26
N GLU A 308 -6.84 15.71 -11.13
CA GLU A 308 -6.69 15.54 -12.58
C GLU A 308 -5.52 16.37 -13.12
N LYS A 309 -5.42 17.63 -12.68
CA LYS A 309 -4.35 18.53 -13.10
C LYS A 309 -2.97 18.00 -12.72
N ILE A 310 -2.82 17.45 -11.51
CA ILE A 310 -1.55 16.88 -11.03
C ILE A 310 -1.22 15.61 -11.82
N LEU A 311 -2.19 14.70 -11.96
CA LEU A 311 -2.01 13.44 -12.67
C LEU A 311 -1.61 13.67 -14.12
N VAL A 312 -2.32 14.54 -14.84
CA VAL A 312 -2.04 14.84 -16.25
C VAL A 312 -0.66 15.49 -16.40
N LYS A 313 -0.30 16.41 -15.49
CA LYS A 313 1.02 17.06 -15.52
C LYS A 313 2.16 16.06 -15.32
N GLU A 314 2.08 15.21 -14.30
CA GLU A 314 3.10 14.20 -14.01
C GLU A 314 3.19 13.18 -15.15
N TYR A 315 2.05 12.62 -15.59
CA TYR A 315 2.01 11.65 -16.70
C TYR A 315 2.61 12.23 -17.98
N SER A 316 2.19 13.44 -18.38
CA SER A 316 2.70 14.06 -19.60
C SER A 316 4.20 14.33 -19.52
N THR A 317 4.72 14.68 -18.34
CA THR A 317 6.17 14.87 -18.12
C THR A 317 6.92 13.54 -18.30
N LEU A 318 6.42 12.47 -17.69
CA LEU A 318 7.01 11.14 -17.80
C LEU A 318 7.01 10.62 -19.24
N MET A 319 5.89 10.79 -19.95
CA MET A 319 5.78 10.32 -21.33
C MET A 319 6.69 11.10 -22.27
N ARG A 320 6.79 12.43 -22.14
CA ARG A 320 7.79 13.23 -22.91
C ARG A 320 9.21 12.73 -22.69
N ASN A 321 9.58 12.47 -21.44
CA ASN A 321 10.90 11.94 -21.10
C ASN A 321 11.14 10.56 -21.75
N LYS A 322 10.14 9.68 -21.77
CA LYS A 322 10.24 8.35 -22.43
C LYS A 322 10.43 8.46 -23.95
N PHE A 323 9.84 9.46 -24.59
CA PHE A 323 9.98 9.72 -26.02
C PHE A 323 11.22 10.57 -26.35
N GLY A 324 11.94 11.07 -25.35
CA GLY A 324 13.14 11.88 -25.54
C GLY A 324 12.86 13.31 -25.98
N PHE A 325 11.69 13.87 -25.72
CA PHE A 325 11.37 15.26 -26.08
C PHE A 325 12.09 16.24 -25.15
N SER A 326 12.98 17.05 -25.70
CA SER A 326 13.78 18.03 -24.97
C SER A 326 13.09 19.38 -24.77
N VAL A 327 12.04 19.65 -25.54
CA VAL A 327 11.24 20.90 -25.49
C VAL A 327 9.77 20.49 -25.45
N GLN A 328 9.00 21.15 -24.58
CA GLN A 328 7.56 20.94 -24.50
C GLN A 328 6.87 21.65 -25.67
N ASP A 329 6.10 20.90 -26.44
CA ASP A 329 5.22 21.39 -27.50
C ASP A 329 3.76 21.03 -27.21
N GLU A 330 2.82 21.83 -27.74
CA GLU A 330 1.38 21.58 -27.59
C GLU A 330 0.94 20.29 -28.31
N SER A 331 1.67 19.88 -29.36
CA SER A 331 1.37 18.68 -30.15
C SER A 331 1.90 17.36 -29.57
N ASP A 332 2.76 17.42 -28.53
CA ASP A 332 3.40 16.23 -27.94
C ASP A 332 2.40 15.14 -27.54
N ASN A 333 1.30 15.56 -26.90
CA ASN A 333 0.28 14.63 -26.43
C ASN A 333 -0.41 13.91 -27.59
N SER A 334 -0.64 14.59 -28.72
CA SER A 334 -1.22 13.97 -29.91
C SER A 334 -0.26 12.94 -30.51
N LEU A 335 1.03 13.26 -30.59
CA LEU A 335 2.04 12.34 -31.11
C LEU A 335 2.15 11.07 -30.24
N ILE A 336 2.20 11.23 -28.92
CA ILE A 336 2.26 10.12 -27.97
C ILE A 336 1.00 9.25 -28.08
N ASN A 337 -0.18 9.87 -28.12
CA ASN A 337 -1.44 9.13 -28.23
C ASN A 337 -1.54 8.36 -29.55
N ASN A 338 -1.18 8.97 -30.68
CA ASN A 338 -1.17 8.29 -31.97
C ASN A 338 -0.20 7.08 -31.96
N PHE A 339 0.94 7.19 -31.29
CA PHE A 339 1.86 6.06 -31.14
C PHE A 339 1.26 4.94 -30.29
N LEU A 340 0.62 5.27 -29.17
CA LEU A 340 -0.04 4.27 -28.33
C LEU A 340 -1.20 3.58 -29.06
N GLU A 341 -1.96 4.32 -29.87
CA GLU A 341 -2.99 3.74 -30.75
C GLU A 341 -2.39 2.74 -31.74
N LEU A 342 -1.25 3.06 -32.38
CA LEU A 342 -0.56 2.15 -33.29
C LEU A 342 -0.09 0.84 -32.63
N LEU A 343 0.15 0.82 -31.32
CA LEU A 343 0.53 -0.40 -30.59
C LEU A 343 -0.66 -1.31 -30.29
N TYR A 344 -1.88 -0.75 -30.30
CA TYR A 344 -3.12 -1.46 -29.96
C TYR A 344 -3.96 -1.83 -31.19
N THR A 345 -3.76 -1.14 -32.32
CA THR A 345 -4.28 -1.53 -33.64
C THR A 345 -3.46 -2.64 -34.27
#